data_AF-A0A5A7YCI1-F1
#
_entry.id   AF-A0A5A7YCI1-F1
#
_cell.length_a   1.000
_cell.length_b   1.000
_cell.length_c   1.000
_cell.angle_alpha   90.00
_cell.angle_beta   90.00
_cell.angle_gamma   90.00
#
_symmetry.space_group_name_H-M   'P 1'
#
loop_
_entity.id
_entity.type
_entity.pdbx_description
1 polymer ?
#
loop_
_entity_poly.entity_id
_entity_poly.type
_entity_poly.pdbx_seq_one_letter_code
_entity_poly.pdbx_strand_id
1 'polypeptide(L)'
;MQPGERSTLVAWASFTATFAGVRVLTHWIHDGHGPAGGGMSLGGHHFHHYNIGIAGLAGIGAMSLRGRERHRRHPLTAVAYGSAVALIVDELALLIDLEDVYWSRQGRTSVDAAVTLTAAGATFAVGLPFWPHARRALRR
;
A
#
# COMPACT_ATOMS: atom_id res chain seq x y z
N MET A 1 -3.17 19.54 12.72
CA MET A 1 -2.30 18.37 12.42
C MET A 1 -0.94 18.89 12.00
N GLN A 2 0.13 18.34 12.56
CA GLN A 2 1.48 18.64 12.08
C GLN A 2 1.66 18.09 10.66
N PRO A 3 2.54 18.69 9.82
CA PRO A 3 2.74 18.23 8.44
C PRO A 3 3.08 16.74 8.30
N GLY A 4 3.86 16.18 9.25
CA GLY A 4 4.18 14.75 9.28
C GLY A 4 2.96 13.87 9.52
N GLU A 5 2.11 14.22 10.49
CA GLU A 5 0.86 13.50 10.79
C GLU A 5 -0.06 13.45 9.58
N ARG A 6 -0.20 14.58 8.87
CA ARG A 6 -1.02 14.65 7.65
C ARG A 6 -0.49 13.72 6.56
N SER A 7 0.82 13.71 6.33
CA SER A 7 1.43 12.83 5.32
C SER A 7 1.25 11.35 5.68
N THR A 8 1.37 10.98 6.96
CA THR A 8 1.11 9.61 7.41
C THR A 8 -0.33 9.18 7.15
N LEU A 9 -1.32 10.04 7.46
CA LEU A 9 -2.73 9.75 7.20
C LEU A 9 -3.01 9.60 5.70
N VAL A 10 -2.44 10.48 4.87
CA VAL A 10 -2.59 10.41 3.40
C VAL A 10 -1.97 9.13 2.86
N ALA A 11 -0.78 8.73 3.33
CA ALA A 11 -0.15 7.49 2.92
C ALA A 11 -0.98 6.26 3.32
N TRP A 12 -1.47 6.20 4.56
CA TRP A 12 -2.33 5.12 5.03
C TRP A 12 -3.65 5.05 4.26
N ALA A 13 -4.30 6.19 4.00
CA ALA A 13 -5.54 6.24 3.24
C ALA A 13 -5.32 5.80 1.79
N SER A 14 -4.23 6.24 1.17
CA SER A 14 -3.86 5.84 -0.20
C SER A 14 -3.54 4.36 -0.28
N PHE A 15 -2.80 3.80 0.69
CA PHE A 15 -2.58 2.36 0.80
C PHE A 15 -3.90 1.59 0.84
N THR A 16 -4.78 1.97 1.77
CA THR A 16 -6.06 1.28 1.98
C THR A 16 -6.94 1.33 0.74
N ALA A 17 -7.07 2.51 0.12
CA ALA A 17 -7.87 2.72 -1.08
C ALA A 17 -7.29 1.99 -2.29
N THR A 18 -5.97 2.03 -2.50
CA THR A 18 -5.32 1.33 -3.61
C THR A 18 -5.43 -0.18 -3.44
N PHE A 19 -5.20 -0.73 -2.25
CA PHE A 19 -5.36 -2.17 -2.00
C PHE A 19 -6.78 -2.64 -2.29
N ALA A 20 -7.79 -1.95 -1.73
CA ALA A 20 -9.19 -2.28 -1.98
C ALA A 20 -9.54 -2.16 -3.47
N GLY A 21 -9.11 -1.09 -4.14
CA GLY A 21 -9.37 -0.86 -5.55
C GLY A 21 -8.76 -1.93 -6.46
N VAL A 22 -7.51 -2.31 -6.24
CA VAL A 22 -6.84 -3.36 -7.01
C VAL A 22 -7.47 -4.72 -6.74
N ARG A 23 -7.85 -5.01 -5.49
CA ARG A 23 -8.54 -6.26 -5.15
C ARG A 23 -9.92 -6.36 -5.81
N VAL A 24 -10.68 -5.26 -5.84
CA VAL A 24 -11.95 -5.20 -6.56
C VAL A 24 -11.73 -5.37 -8.06
N LEU A 25 -10.75 -4.69 -8.64
CA LEU A 25 -10.43 -4.77 -10.05
C LEU A 25 -10.02 -6.19 -10.47
N THR A 26 -9.18 -6.86 -9.68
CA THR A 26 -8.74 -8.24 -9.95
C THR A 26 -9.89 -9.23 -9.88
N HIS A 27 -10.81 -9.11 -8.91
CA HIS A 27 -12.02 -9.92 -8.88
C HIS A 27 -12.93 -9.65 -10.08
N TRP A 28 -13.12 -8.37 -10.45
CA TRP A 28 -13.95 -8.01 -11.59
C TRP A 28 -13.41 -8.55 -12.93
N ILE A 29 -12.08 -8.51 -13.12
CA ILE A 29 -11.41 -9.11 -14.27
C ILE A 29 -11.54 -10.64 -14.24
N HIS A 30 -11.35 -11.26 -13.08
CA HIS A 30 -11.51 -12.71 -12.90
C HIS A 30 -12.94 -13.18 -13.21
N ASP A 31 -13.95 -12.35 -12.92
CA ASP A 31 -15.36 -12.62 -13.24
C ASP A 31 -15.69 -12.43 -14.73
N GLY A 32 -14.67 -12.26 -15.60
CA GLY A 32 -14.82 -12.25 -17.05
C GLY A 32 -15.11 -10.89 -17.67
N HIS A 33 -15.06 -9.81 -16.89
CA HIS A 33 -15.38 -8.46 -17.39
C HIS A 33 -14.15 -7.71 -17.97
N GLY A 34 -12.98 -8.35 -18.04
CA GLY A 34 -11.73 -7.78 -18.53
C GLY A 34 -11.21 -8.37 -19.85
N PRO A 35 -10.08 -7.86 -20.39
CA PRO A 35 -9.42 -8.45 -21.54
C PRO A 35 -9.09 -9.92 -21.28
N ALA A 36 -9.27 -10.79 -22.28
CA ALA A 36 -9.16 -12.25 -22.13
C ALA A 36 -7.81 -12.76 -21.56
N GLY A 37 -6.77 -11.92 -21.52
CA GLY A 37 -5.46 -12.23 -20.94
C GLY A 37 -5.27 -11.90 -19.46
N GLY A 38 -6.26 -11.32 -18.78
CA GLY A 38 -6.28 -11.21 -17.31
C GLY A 38 -5.19 -10.35 -16.64
N GLY A 39 -4.44 -9.51 -17.37
CA GLY A 39 -3.39 -8.70 -16.77
C GLY A 39 -2.46 -8.00 -17.75
N MET A 40 -1.28 -7.61 -17.26
CA MET A 40 -0.20 -7.01 -18.06
C MET A 40 0.77 -8.10 -18.51
N SER A 41 1.15 -8.11 -19.78
CA SER A 41 2.20 -8.99 -20.32
C SER A 41 3.32 -8.13 -20.90
N LEU A 42 4.56 -8.49 -20.58
CA LEU A 42 5.76 -7.83 -21.08
C LEU A 42 6.72 -8.89 -21.63
N GLY A 43 7.02 -8.85 -22.93
CA GLY A 43 7.94 -9.81 -23.56
C GLY A 43 7.50 -11.27 -23.50
N GLY A 44 6.19 -11.53 -23.40
CA GLY A 44 5.64 -12.90 -23.30
C GLY A 44 5.51 -13.44 -21.87
N HIS A 45 5.96 -12.69 -20.86
CA HIS A 45 5.82 -13.04 -19.44
C HIS A 45 4.73 -12.23 -18.75
N HIS A 46 4.00 -12.85 -17.82
CA HIS A 46 3.05 -12.13 -16.97
C HIS A 46 3.79 -11.13 -16.07
N PHE A 47 3.39 -9.87 -16.19
CA PHE A 47 3.96 -8.78 -15.42
C PHE A 47 3.05 -8.43 -14.26
N HIS A 48 3.43 -8.87 -13.07
CA HIS A 48 2.69 -8.57 -11.84
C HIS A 48 2.82 -7.10 -11.45
N HIS A 49 1.74 -6.51 -10.94
CA HIS A 49 1.70 -5.11 -10.53
C HIS A 49 2.56 -4.80 -9.30
N TYR A 50 3.00 -5.81 -8.52
CA TYR A 50 3.97 -5.58 -7.45
C TYR A 50 5.27 -4.97 -7.98
N ASN A 51 5.66 -5.26 -9.24
CA ASN A 51 6.84 -4.67 -9.87
C ASN A 51 6.72 -3.15 -10.02
N ILE A 52 5.50 -2.66 -10.31
CA ILE A 52 5.20 -1.21 -10.35
C ILE A 52 5.36 -0.61 -8.95
N GLY A 53 4.89 -1.33 -7.92
CA GLY A 53 5.08 -0.94 -6.52
C GLY A 53 6.57 -0.84 -6.15
N ILE A 54 7.38 -1.85 -6.50
CA ILE A 54 8.83 -1.84 -6.25
C ILE A 54 9.50 -0.66 -6.96
N ALA A 55 9.22 -0.45 -8.25
CA ALA A 55 9.75 0.67 -9.01
C ALA A 55 9.34 2.03 -8.41
N GLY A 56 8.09 2.14 -7.95
CA GLY A 56 7.57 3.31 -7.26
C GLY A 56 8.32 3.60 -5.96
N LEU A 57 8.51 2.59 -5.11
CA LEU A 57 9.28 2.72 -3.87
C LEU A 57 10.74 3.06 -4.13
N ALA A 58 11.37 2.47 -5.15
CA ALA A 58 12.73 2.82 -5.55
C ALA A 58 12.83 4.30 -5.99
N GLY A 59 11.86 4.79 -6.77
CA GLY A 59 11.77 6.19 -7.17
C GLY A 59 11.59 7.14 -5.98
N ILE A 60 10.74 6.77 -5.02
CA ILE A 60 10.55 7.52 -3.77
C ILE A 60 11.83 7.51 -2.92
N GLY A 61 12.52 6.37 -2.83
CA GLY A 61 13.82 6.26 -2.16
C GLY A 61 14.87 7.18 -2.78
N ALA A 62 14.98 7.17 -4.12
CA ALA A 62 15.87 8.08 -4.85
C ALA A 62 15.51 9.55 -4.62
N MET A 63 14.22 9.89 -4.63
CA MET A 63 13.71 11.22 -4.29
C MET A 63 14.02 11.61 -2.83
N SER A 64 13.97 10.67 -1.90
CA SER A 64 14.34 10.91 -0.51
C SER A 64 15.84 11.21 -0.37
N LEU A 65 16.69 10.46 -1.09
CA LEU A 65 18.14 10.64 -1.03
C LEU A 65 18.61 11.94 -1.71
N ARG A 66 18.09 12.26 -2.90
CA ARG A 66 18.63 13.35 -3.74
C ARG A 66 17.63 14.47 -4.05
N GLY A 67 16.35 14.30 -3.72
CA GLY A 67 15.31 15.29 -3.98
C GLY A 67 15.38 16.50 -3.06
N ARG A 68 14.87 17.64 -3.53
CA ARG A 68 14.75 18.88 -2.72
C ARG A 68 13.61 18.74 -1.70
N GLU A 69 13.65 19.47 -0.59
CA GLU A 69 12.63 19.39 0.48
C GLU A 69 11.20 19.58 0.00
N ARG A 70 10.97 20.45 -0.99
CA ARG A 70 9.64 20.65 -1.57
C ARG A 70 9.04 19.37 -2.14
N HIS A 71 9.86 18.48 -2.71
CA HIS A 71 9.39 17.21 -3.26
C HIS A 71 9.20 16.18 -2.15
N ARG A 72 10.13 16.12 -1.19
CA ARG A 72 10.02 15.22 -0.03
C ARG A 72 8.75 15.47 0.78
N ARG A 73 8.35 16.75 0.93
CA ARG A 73 7.15 17.17 1.66
C ARG A 73 5.90 17.29 0.78
N HIS A 74 5.99 16.97 -0.51
CA HIS A 74 4.85 17.08 -1.41
C HIS A 74 3.78 16.04 -1.06
N PRO A 75 2.49 16.38 -1.00
CA PRO A 75 1.42 15.43 -0.69
C PRO A 75 1.38 14.20 -1.61
N LEU A 76 1.73 14.38 -2.89
CA LEU A 76 1.83 13.26 -3.85
C LEU A 76 2.87 12.22 -3.44
N THR A 77 3.91 12.58 -2.69
CA THR A 77 4.91 11.63 -2.21
C THR A 77 4.30 10.64 -1.23
N ALA A 78 3.40 11.10 -0.35
CA ALA A 78 2.66 10.23 0.55
C ALA A 78 1.67 9.34 -0.19
N VAL A 79 0.96 9.88 -1.18
CA VAL A 79 0.04 9.11 -2.03
C VAL A 79 0.78 8.02 -2.78
N ALA A 80 1.85 8.39 -3.51
CA ALA A 80 2.67 7.46 -4.26
C ALA A 80 3.27 6.37 -3.37
N TYR A 81 3.74 6.74 -2.17
CA TYR A 81 4.25 5.77 -1.20
C TYR A 81 3.18 4.77 -0.77
N GLY A 82 2.02 5.24 -0.31
CA GLY A 82 0.92 4.38 0.12
C GLY A 82 0.46 3.42 -0.98
N SER A 83 0.25 3.96 -2.19
CA SER A 83 -0.16 3.15 -3.35
C SER A 83 0.91 2.13 -3.75
N ALA A 84 2.20 2.50 -3.75
CA ALA A 84 3.28 1.57 -4.09
C ALA A 84 3.38 0.40 -3.10
N VAL A 85 3.26 0.68 -1.79
CA VAL A 85 3.20 -0.37 -0.77
C VAL A 85 1.97 -1.26 -0.97
N ALA A 86 0.80 -0.70 -1.30
CA ALA A 86 -0.41 -1.48 -1.53
C ALA A 86 -0.27 -2.46 -2.69
N LEU A 87 0.35 -2.04 -3.81
CA LEU A 87 0.60 -2.92 -4.95
C LEU A 87 1.51 -4.11 -4.60
N ILE A 88 2.49 -3.90 -3.71
CA ILE A 88 3.38 -4.97 -3.24
C ILE A 88 2.62 -5.92 -2.31
N VAL A 89 1.87 -5.36 -1.35
CA VAL A 89 1.13 -6.16 -0.35
C VAL A 89 0.03 -6.99 -1.00
N ASP A 90 -0.58 -6.49 -2.08
CA ASP A 90 -1.62 -7.21 -2.80
C ASP A 90 -1.15 -8.59 -3.32
N GLU A 91 0.10 -8.68 -3.75
CA GLU A 91 0.77 -9.90 -4.25
C GLU A 91 1.76 -10.48 -3.23
N LEU A 92 1.64 -10.11 -1.95
CA LEU A 92 2.60 -10.55 -0.91
C LEU A 92 2.70 -12.07 -0.83
N ALA A 93 1.59 -12.79 -1.00
CA ALA A 93 1.59 -14.25 -1.05
C ALA A 93 2.54 -14.79 -2.14
N LEU A 94 2.51 -14.21 -3.35
CA LEU A 94 3.41 -14.60 -4.45
C LEU A 94 4.87 -14.30 -4.11
N LEU A 95 5.15 -13.16 -3.45
CA LEU A 95 6.50 -12.76 -3.07
C LEU A 95 7.13 -13.64 -1.99
N ILE A 96 6.32 -14.27 -1.14
CA ILE A 96 6.81 -15.13 -0.07
C ILE A 96 7.00 -16.56 -0.57
N ASP A 97 6.05 -17.09 -1.32
CA ASP A 97 6.01 -18.52 -1.61
C ASP A 97 6.69 -18.89 -2.95
N LEU A 98 6.99 -17.92 -3.84
CA LEU A 98 7.79 -18.04 -5.09
C LEU A 98 7.51 -19.25 -6.04
N GLU A 99 6.44 -20.02 -5.82
CA GLU A 99 6.04 -21.18 -6.62
C GLU A 99 4.50 -21.35 -6.58
N ASP A 100 3.90 -21.71 -7.73
CA ASP A 100 2.45 -21.80 -7.96
C ASP A 100 1.83 -23.10 -7.40
N VAL A 101 2.14 -23.41 -6.14
CA VAL A 101 1.78 -24.67 -5.48
C VAL A 101 1.05 -24.38 -4.17
N TYR A 102 -0.15 -23.78 -4.25
CA TYR A 102 -0.83 -23.33 -3.03
C TYR A 102 -2.08 -24.09 -2.61
N TRP A 103 -2.88 -24.67 -3.51
CA TRP A 103 -4.17 -25.36 -3.20
C TRP A 103 -4.75 -25.09 -1.79
N SER A 104 -5.13 -23.85 -1.43
CA SER A 104 -6.56 -23.52 -1.16
C SER A 104 -6.86 -22.11 -0.59
N ARG A 105 -5.91 -21.17 -0.43
CA ARG A 105 -6.18 -19.80 0.13
C ARG A 105 -5.24 -18.68 -0.38
N GLN A 106 -4.91 -18.66 -1.67
CA GLN A 106 -3.94 -17.72 -2.28
C GLN A 106 -4.25 -16.21 -2.06
N GLY A 107 -5.50 -15.84 -1.80
CA GLY A 107 -5.86 -14.46 -1.45
C GLY A 107 -5.71 -14.11 0.04
N ARG A 108 -5.69 -15.10 0.94
CA ARG A 108 -5.90 -14.82 2.37
C ARG A 108 -4.68 -14.19 3.04
N THR A 109 -3.47 -14.63 2.72
CA THR A 109 -2.25 -14.05 3.33
C THR A 109 -2.09 -12.57 2.98
N SER A 110 -2.25 -12.20 1.70
CA SER A 110 -2.21 -10.79 1.28
C SER A 110 -3.32 -9.98 1.93
N VAL A 111 -4.54 -10.53 2.05
CA VAL A 111 -5.66 -9.88 2.73
C VAL A 111 -5.40 -9.73 4.23
N ASP A 112 -4.92 -10.75 4.92
CA ASP A 112 -4.60 -10.72 6.35
C ASP A 112 -3.51 -9.68 6.63
N ALA A 113 -2.47 -9.63 5.80
CA ALA A 113 -1.43 -8.61 5.88
C ALA A 113 -2.01 -7.20 5.66
N ALA A 114 -2.82 -7.00 4.62
CA ALA A 114 -3.41 -5.70 4.31
C ALA A 114 -4.41 -5.23 5.38
N VAL A 115 -5.24 -6.12 5.92
CA VAL A 115 -6.16 -5.84 7.02
C VAL A 115 -5.38 -5.49 8.28
N THR A 116 -4.32 -6.24 8.58
CA THR A 116 -3.45 -5.95 9.73
C THR A 116 -2.78 -4.58 9.60
N LEU A 117 -2.19 -4.26 8.44
CA LEU A 117 -1.57 -2.96 8.18
C LEU A 117 -2.59 -1.81 8.22
N THR A 118 -3.77 -2.03 7.64
CA THR A 118 -4.87 -1.05 7.68
C THR A 118 -5.31 -0.80 9.12
N ALA A 119 -5.56 -1.85 9.90
CA ALA A 119 -6.01 -1.75 11.30
C ALA A 119 -4.94 -1.13 12.20
N ALA A 120 -3.67 -1.53 12.05
CA ALA A 120 -2.55 -0.93 12.78
C ALA A 120 -2.40 0.56 12.44
N GLY A 121 -2.48 0.92 11.16
CA GLY A 121 -2.43 2.31 10.71
C GLY A 121 -3.60 3.16 11.23
N ALA A 122 -4.82 2.61 11.24
CA ALA A 122 -6.00 3.26 11.81
C ALA A 122 -5.85 3.48 13.32
N THR A 123 -5.37 2.46 14.03
CA THR A 123 -5.10 2.53 15.48
C THR A 123 -4.06 3.60 15.79
N PHE A 124 -2.97 3.64 15.01
CA PHE A 124 -1.94 4.67 15.13
C PHE A 124 -2.52 6.07 14.86
N ALA A 125 -3.28 6.23 13.78
CA ALA A 125 -3.91 7.49 13.39
C ALA A 125 -4.83 8.05 14.49
N VAL A 126 -5.65 7.20 15.12
CA VAL A 126 -6.52 7.60 16.24
C VAL A 126 -5.71 7.85 17.52
N GLY A 127 -4.62 7.12 17.73
CA GLY A 127 -3.73 7.29 18.87
C GLY A 127 -2.90 8.57 18.86
N LEU A 128 -2.60 9.13 17.68
CA LEU A 128 -1.84 10.38 17.51
C LEU A 128 -2.40 11.55 18.34
N PRO A 129 -3.70 11.90 18.27
CA PRO A 129 -4.28 12.95 19.11
C PRO A 129 -4.45 12.51 20.57
N PHE A 130 -4.64 11.22 20.87
CA PHE A 130 -4.95 10.74 22.22
C PHE A 130 -3.80 10.99 23.21
N TRP A 131 -2.57 10.57 22.90
CA TRP A 131 -1.45 10.63 23.85
C TRP A 131 -1.05 12.04 24.30
N PRO A 132 -1.01 13.06 23.43
CA PRO A 132 -0.80 14.45 23.84
C PRO A 132 -1.91 15.00 24.73
N HIS A 133 -3.16 14.55 24.56
CA HIS A 133 -4.27 14.96 25.43
C HIS A 133 -4.21 14.25 26.79
N ALA A 134 -3.99 12.93 26.82
CA ALA A 134 -3.83 12.16 28.04
C ALA A 134 -2.68 12.71 28.92
N ARG A 135 -1.52 13.01 28.32
CA ARG A 135 -0.39 13.63 29.03
C ARG A 135 -0.70 15.02 29.60
N ARG A 136 -1.53 15.81 28.93
CA ARG A 136 -1.96 17.12 29.45
C ARG A 136 -2.98 16.98 30.58
N ALA A 137 -3.86 15.99 30.52
CA ALA A 137 -4.82 15.69 31.57
C ALA A 137 -4.15 15.17 32.85
N LEU A 138 -3.12 14.32 32.74
CA LEU A 138 -2.38 13.75 33.87
C LEU A 138 -1.36 14.70 34.52
N ARG A 139 -1.05 15.84 33.89
CA ARG A 139 -0.13 16.87 34.40
C ARG A 139 -0.87 18.04 35.08
N ARG A 140 -2.19 17.96 35.18
CA ARG A 140 -3.03 18.84 36.01
C ARG A 140 -3.35 18.13 37.31
#